data_AF-A0A453LAS9-F1
#
_entry.id   AF-A0A453LAS9-F1
#
_cell.length_a   1.000
_cell.length_b   1.000
_cell.length_c   1.000
_cell.angle_alpha   90.00
_cell.angle_beta   90.00
_cell.angle_gamma   90.00
#
_symmetry.space_group_name_H-M   'P 1'
#
loop_
_entity.id
_entity.type
_entity.pdbx_description
1 polymer ?
#
loop_
_entity_poly.entity_id
_entity_poly.type
_entity_poly.pdbx_seq_one_letter_code
_entity_poly.pdbx_strand_id
1 'polypeptide(L)'
;EDEGSDCAGDDYEVREEVASMREKRYAVLSENDIHERQEEAIRRVSSIFSIPRESACILLRQYKWNISKLSDEWFADEERVRHFVGLPTNGAVLPDCQEVAFLISWYHIWLNQ
;
A
#
# COMPACT_ATOMS: atom_id res chain seq x y z
N GLU A 1 17.11 -25.43 -71.35
CA GLU A 1 17.97 -25.68 -70.18
C GLU A 1 18.08 -24.33 -69.49
N ASP A 2 16.99 -23.94 -68.83
CA ASP A 2 16.71 -24.08 -67.38
C ASP A 2 16.92 -22.70 -66.75
N GLU A 3 15.85 -21.91 -66.76
CA GLU A 3 15.84 -20.55 -66.24
C GLU A 3 15.67 -20.59 -64.72
N GLY A 4 16.71 -20.14 -64.01
CA GLY A 4 16.74 -20.07 -62.56
C GLY A 4 15.66 -19.15 -62.01
N SER A 5 14.64 -19.77 -61.42
CA SER A 5 13.54 -19.12 -60.71
C SER A 5 14.01 -18.68 -59.32
N ASP A 6 14.06 -17.37 -59.11
CA ASP A 6 14.38 -16.70 -57.85
C ASP A 6 13.18 -16.84 -56.88
N CYS A 7 13.32 -17.67 -55.85
CA CYS A 7 12.26 -17.88 -54.86
C CYS A 7 12.45 -16.89 -53.70
N ALA A 8 11.64 -15.83 -53.71
CA ALA A 8 11.57 -14.82 -52.66
C ALA A 8 11.27 -15.47 -51.30
N GLY A 9 12.13 -15.19 -50.32
CA GLY A 9 11.99 -15.66 -48.94
C GLY A 9 10.73 -15.08 -48.29
N ASP A 10 10.00 -15.99 -47.64
CA ASP A 10 8.70 -15.79 -47.02
C ASP A 10 8.61 -14.56 -46.11
N ASP A 11 7.50 -13.85 -46.32
CA ASP A 11 6.72 -13.07 -45.36
C ASP A 11 6.93 -13.55 -43.91
N TYR A 12 7.66 -12.73 -43.16
CA TYR A 12 7.69 -12.85 -41.71
C TYR A 12 6.31 -12.40 -41.22
N GLU A 13 5.42 -13.36 -41.05
CA GLU A 13 4.13 -13.16 -40.41
C GLU A 13 4.41 -12.54 -39.03
N VAL A 14 4.26 -11.20 -38.94
CA VAL A 14 4.25 -10.50 -37.67
C VAL A 14 3.06 -11.07 -36.95
N ARG A 15 3.33 -12.06 -36.10
CA ARG A 15 2.39 -12.62 -35.15
C ARG A 15 1.82 -11.43 -34.41
N GLU A 16 0.65 -11.00 -34.87
CA GLU A 16 -0.13 -9.94 -34.27
C GLU A 16 -0.38 -10.45 -32.86
N GLU A 17 0.41 -9.94 -31.92
CA GLU A 17 0.21 -10.16 -30.51
C GLU A 17 -1.05 -9.37 -30.18
N VAL A 18 -2.19 -9.96 -30.54
CA VAL A 18 -3.49 -9.67 -29.99
C VAL A 18 -3.43 -10.06 -28.52
N ALA A 19 -2.66 -9.27 -27.76
CA ALA A 19 -2.80 -9.09 -26.35
C ALA A 19 -4.21 -8.54 -26.18
N SER A 20 -5.17 -9.47 -26.13
CA SER A 20 -6.55 -9.20 -25.77
C SER A 20 -6.50 -8.30 -24.55
N MET A 21 -6.82 -7.02 -24.75
CA MET A 21 -6.96 -6.03 -23.70
C MET A 21 -8.21 -6.41 -22.94
N ARG A 22 -8.14 -7.50 -22.17
CA ARG A 22 -9.05 -7.76 -21.07
C ARG A 22 -8.89 -6.54 -20.18
N GLU A 23 -9.86 -5.62 -20.19
CA GLU A 23 -9.86 -4.39 -19.38
C GLU A 23 -9.38 -4.73 -17.97
N LYS A 24 -8.12 -4.40 -17.69
CA LYS A 24 -7.54 -4.77 -16.42
C LYS A 24 -8.02 -3.72 -15.42
N ARG A 25 -8.96 -4.09 -14.54
CA ARG A 25 -9.46 -3.24 -13.44
C ARG A 25 -8.43 -3.14 -12.32
N TYR A 26 -7.24 -2.64 -12.62
CA TYR A 26 -6.28 -2.23 -11.60
C TYR A 26 -5.92 -0.77 -11.81
N ALA A 27 -5.64 -0.09 -10.72
CA ALA A 27 -5.00 1.21 -10.74
C ALA A 27 -3.54 1.02 -10.32
N VAL A 28 -2.61 1.53 -11.12
CA VAL A 28 -1.23 1.73 -10.68
C VAL A 28 -1.23 2.99 -9.84
N LEU A 29 -0.68 2.91 -8.64
CA LEU A 29 -0.58 4.03 -7.72
C LEU A 29 0.88 4.43 -7.62
N SER A 30 1.14 5.73 -7.59
CA SER A 30 2.45 6.25 -7.21
C SER A 30 2.66 6.09 -5.71
N GLU A 31 3.91 6.19 -5.27
CA GLU A 31 4.25 6.22 -3.85
C GLU A 31 3.54 7.37 -3.12
N ASN A 32 3.44 8.53 -3.77
CA ASN A 32 2.72 9.69 -3.22
C ASN A 32 1.23 9.39 -3.00
N ASP A 33 0.58 8.72 -3.95
CA ASP A 33 -0.85 8.35 -3.81
C ASP A 33 -1.07 7.39 -2.63
N ILE A 34 -0.12 6.47 -2.40
CA ILE A 34 -0.16 5.55 -1.26
C ILE A 34 0.05 6.32 0.04
N HIS A 35 1.03 7.21 0.08
CA HIS A 35 1.34 8.03 1.24
C HIS A 35 0.15 8.93 1.64
N GLU A 36 -0.46 9.61 0.68
CA GLU A 36 -1.64 10.46 0.93
C GLU A 36 -2.81 9.68 1.53
N ARG A 37 -3.07 8.46 1.03
CA ARG A 37 -4.12 7.59 1.57
C ARG A 37 -3.82 7.13 2.99
N GLN A 38 -2.57 6.83 3.28
CA GLN A 38 -2.13 6.47 4.63
C GLN A 38 -2.32 7.67 5.59
N GLU A 39 -1.85 8.84 5.18
CA GLU A 39 -1.99 10.10 5.93
C GLU A 39 -3.47 10.43 6.21
N GLU A 40 -4.34 10.30 5.21
CA GLU A 40 -5.78 10.53 5.36
C GLU A 40 -6.41 9.54 6.36
N ALA A 41 -6.09 8.25 6.24
CA ALA A 41 -6.59 7.23 7.14
C ALA A 41 -6.13 7.48 8.60
N ILE A 42 -4.85 7.81 8.79
CA ILE A 42 -4.29 8.15 10.11
C ILE A 42 -4.98 9.38 10.68
N ARG A 43 -5.13 10.45 9.88
CA ARG A 43 -5.81 11.68 10.30
C ARG A 43 -7.26 11.42 10.69
N ARG A 44 -7.97 10.61 9.91
CA ARG A 44 -9.37 10.24 10.18
C ARG A 44 -9.48 9.47 11.50
N VAL A 45 -8.66 8.44 11.70
CA VAL A 45 -8.64 7.62 12.93
C VAL A 45 -8.25 8.47 14.15
N SER A 46 -7.22 9.29 14.03
CA SER A 46 -6.77 10.21 15.08
C SER A 46 -7.89 11.18 15.48
N SER A 47 -8.63 11.73 14.52
CA SER A 47 -9.77 12.62 14.76
C SER A 47 -10.96 11.91 15.41
N ILE A 48 -11.32 10.71 14.93
CA ILE A 48 -12.47 9.96 15.46
C ILE A 48 -12.23 9.49 16.91
N PHE A 49 -11.05 8.96 17.19
CA PHE A 49 -10.73 8.41 18.51
C PHE A 49 -10.07 9.43 19.44
N SER A 50 -9.83 10.66 18.97
CA SER A 50 -9.12 11.71 19.70
C SER A 50 -7.77 11.25 20.29
N ILE A 51 -7.03 10.46 19.51
CA ILE A 51 -5.72 9.92 19.91
C ILE A 51 -4.59 10.55 19.09
N PRO A 52 -3.34 10.54 19.59
CA PRO A 52 -2.17 10.94 18.82
C PRO A 52 -2.06 10.16 17.50
N ARG A 53 -1.45 10.77 16.47
CA ARG A 53 -1.29 10.15 15.16
C ARG A 53 -0.50 8.85 15.24
N GLU A 54 0.50 8.82 16.11
CA GLU A 54 1.38 7.67 16.34
C GLU A 54 0.58 6.47 16.85
N SER A 55 -0.33 6.72 17.78
CA SER A 55 -1.26 5.72 18.30
C SER A 55 -2.23 5.23 17.21
N ALA A 56 -2.74 6.15 16.39
CA ALA A 56 -3.59 5.82 15.25
C ALA A 56 -2.86 4.94 14.22
N CYS A 57 -1.58 5.21 13.93
CA CYS A 57 -0.74 4.38 13.06
C CYS A 57 -0.59 2.95 13.59
N ILE A 58 -0.31 2.79 14.89
CA ILE A 58 -0.16 1.48 15.52
C ILE A 58 -1.47 0.68 15.42
N LEU A 59 -2.60 1.32 15.75
CA LEU A 59 -3.91 0.70 15.63
C LEU A 59 -4.19 0.26 14.19
N LEU A 60 -4.01 1.15 13.22
CA LEU A 60 -4.20 0.82 11.81
C LEU A 60 -3.32 -0.37 11.39
N ARG A 61 -2.07 -0.45 11.85
CA ARG A 61 -1.18 -1.58 11.52
C ARG A 61 -1.64 -2.90 12.14
N GLN A 62 -2.05 -2.91 13.41
CA GLN A 62 -2.52 -4.12 14.10
C GLN A 62 -3.82 -4.65 13.49
N TYR A 63 -4.68 -3.74 13.04
CA TYR A 63 -5.93 -4.04 12.36
C TYR A 63 -5.79 -4.20 10.84
N LYS A 64 -4.56 -4.27 10.32
CA LYS A 64 -4.25 -4.43 8.89
C LYS A 64 -4.97 -3.40 8.00
N TRP A 65 -5.05 -2.16 8.45
CA TRP A 65 -5.71 -1.02 7.82
C TRP A 65 -7.23 -1.19 7.64
N ASN A 66 -7.86 -2.11 8.38
CA ASN A 66 -9.30 -2.27 8.40
C ASN A 66 -9.95 -1.31 9.41
N ILE A 67 -10.31 -0.12 8.92
CA ILE A 67 -10.90 0.95 9.74
C ILE A 67 -12.25 0.54 10.35
N SER A 68 -13.08 -0.21 9.61
CA SER A 68 -14.38 -0.66 10.11
C SER A 68 -14.22 -1.57 11.31
N LYS A 69 -13.37 -2.60 11.19
CA LYS A 69 -13.10 -3.53 12.30
C LYS A 69 -12.47 -2.83 13.50
N LEU A 70 -11.51 -1.93 13.26
CA LEU A 70 -10.92 -1.12 14.32
C LEU A 70 -11.98 -0.30 15.04
N SER A 71 -12.87 0.35 14.30
CA SER A 71 -13.94 1.18 14.88
C SER A 71 -14.90 0.35 15.71
N ASP A 72 -15.36 -0.79 15.19
CA ASP A 72 -16.28 -1.67 15.90
C ASP A 72 -15.67 -2.18 17.22
N GLU A 73 -14.40 -2.60 17.21
CA GLU A 73 -13.73 -3.07 18.43
C GLU A 73 -13.38 -1.94 19.40
N TRP A 74 -12.95 -0.78 18.90
CA TRP A 74 -12.62 0.39 19.73
C TRP A 74 -13.86 0.93 20.45
N PHE A 75 -15.00 1.04 19.75
CA PHE A 75 -16.24 1.49 20.35
C PHE A 75 -16.88 0.44 21.27
N ALA A 76 -16.56 -0.84 21.10
CA ALA A 76 -17.02 -1.90 22.00
C ALA A 76 -16.23 -1.91 23.32
N ASP A 77 -14.89 -1.86 23.27
CA ASP A 77 -14.03 -1.91 24.45
C ASP A 77 -12.66 -1.28 24.17
N GLU A 78 -12.57 0.04 24.38
CA GLU A 78 -11.35 0.81 24.15
C GLU A 78 -10.18 0.34 25.02
N GLU A 79 -10.41 0.04 26.30
CA GLU A 79 -9.35 -0.33 27.24
C GLU A 79 -8.69 -1.65 26.83
N ARG A 80 -9.51 -2.62 26.42
CA ARG A 80 -9.03 -3.90 25.87
C ARG A 80 -8.22 -3.69 24.60
N VAL A 81 -8.66 -2.82 23.69
CA VAL A 81 -7.91 -2.53 22.46
C VAL A 81 -6.58 -1.87 22.79
N ARG A 82 -6.56 -0.86 23.66
CA ARG A 82 -5.31 -0.20 24.11
C ARG A 82 -4.34 -1.19 24.73
N HIS A 83 -4.80 -2.07 25.62
CA HIS A 83 -3.96 -3.10 26.22
C HIS A 83 -3.45 -4.09 25.17
N PHE A 84 -4.30 -4.53 24.24
CA PHE A 84 -3.93 -5.46 23.17
C PHE A 84 -2.84 -4.89 22.25
N VAL A 85 -2.94 -3.60 21.90
CA VAL A 85 -1.95 -2.94 21.03
C VAL A 85 -0.80 -2.28 21.79
N GLY A 86 -0.78 -2.38 23.13
CA GLY A 86 0.26 -1.81 23.98
C GLY A 86 0.26 -0.27 24.04
N LEU A 87 -0.89 0.37 23.82
CA LEU A 87 -1.00 1.82 23.89
C LEU A 87 -1.10 2.31 25.34
N PRO A 88 -0.35 3.35 25.71
CA PRO A 88 -0.44 3.95 27.04
C PRO A 88 -1.80 4.64 27.24
N THR A 89 -2.43 4.41 28.40
CA THR A 89 -3.75 4.96 28.74
C THR A 89 -3.74 6.49 28.85
N ASN A 90 -2.62 7.08 29.26
CA ASN A 90 -2.49 8.52 29.50
C ASN A 90 -1.39 9.12 28.64
N GLY A 91 -1.76 9.74 27.51
CA GLY A 91 -1.06 10.86 26.84
C GLY A 91 0.46 10.81 26.69
N ALA A 92 1.09 9.66 26.91
CA ALA A 92 2.52 9.52 26.85
C ALA A 92 2.87 9.70 25.40
N VAL A 93 3.62 10.78 25.14
CA VAL A 93 4.11 11.15 23.82
C VAL A 93 4.92 9.96 23.33
N LEU A 94 4.33 9.17 22.43
CA LEU A 94 5.09 8.22 21.65
C LEU A 94 6.10 9.05 20.85
N PRO A 95 7.36 8.63 20.70
CA PRO A 95 8.26 9.28 19.76
C PRO A 95 7.55 9.47 18.42
N ASP A 96 7.53 10.72 17.97
CA ASP A 96 6.95 11.17 16.70
C ASP A 96 7.28 10.14 15.61
N CYS A 97 6.27 9.73 14.85
CA CYS A 97 6.37 8.70 13.81
C CYS A 97 7.20 9.13 12.60
N GLN A 98 8.26 9.93 12.78
CA GLN A 98 9.31 10.17 11.78
C GLN A 98 10.00 8.86 11.36
N GLU A 99 9.87 7.79 12.15
CA GLU A 99 10.50 6.49 11.89
C GLU A 99 9.89 5.68 10.74
N VAL A 100 8.71 6.03 10.23
CA VAL A 100 8.18 5.38 9.02
C VAL A 100 8.90 5.85 7.75
N ALA A 101 9.53 7.04 7.77
CA ALA A 101 10.45 7.44 6.70
C ALA A 101 11.72 6.58 6.68
N PHE A 102 12.20 6.13 7.85
CA PHE A 102 13.35 5.23 7.92
C PHE A 102 13.04 3.84 7.36
N LEU A 103 11.82 3.32 7.55
CA LEU A 103 11.43 2.00 6.98
C LEU A 103 11.27 2.03 5.45
N ILE A 104 10.80 3.13 4.88
CA ILE A 104 10.73 3.32 3.42
C ILE A 104 12.13 3.53 2.84
N SER A 105 12.99 4.29 3.53
CA SER A 105 14.38 4.49 3.11
C SER A 105 15.22 3.20 3.21
N TRP A 106 14.97 2.36 4.21
CA TRP A 106 15.60 1.04 4.33
C TRP A 106 15.15 0.07 3.23
N TYR A 107 13.88 0.11 2.84
CA TYR A 107 13.37 -0.65 1.70
C TYR A 107 14.01 -0.18 0.38
N HIS A 108 14.25 1.12 0.23
CA HIS A 108 14.93 1.70 -0.94
C HIS A 108 16.42 1.35 -1.03
N ILE A 109 17.10 1.19 0.12
CA ILE A 109 18.50 0.71 0.21
C ILE A 109 18.59 -0.80 -0.06
N TRP A 110 17.60 -1.58 0.39
CA TRP A 110 17.56 -3.03 0.16
C TRP A 110 17.16 -3.41 -1.28
N LEU A 111 16.36 -2.59 -1.96
CA LEU A 111 15.92 -2.84 -3.34
C LEU A 111 16.94 -2.41 -4.43
N ASN A 112 18.05 -1.77 -4.06
CA ASN A 112 19.13 -1.33 -4.96
C ASN A 112 20.49 -1.99 -4.63
N GLN A 113 20.48 -3.26 -4.21
CA GLN A 113 21.69 -4.08 -4.07
C GLN A 113 21.62 -5.30 -4.99
#